data_AF-A0AB36NXF9-F1
#
_entry.id   AF-A0AB36NXF9-F1
#
_cell.length_a   1.000
_cell.length_b   1.000
_cell.length_c   1.000
_cell.angle_alpha   90.00
_cell.angle_beta   90.00
_cell.angle_gamma   90.00
#
_symmetry.space_group_name_H-M   'P 1'
#
loop_
_entity.id
_entity.type
_entity.pdbx_description
1 polymer ?
#
loop_
_entity_poly.entity_id
_entity_poly.type
_entity_poly.pdbx_seq_one_letter_code
_entity_poly.pdbx_strand_id
1 'polypeptide(L)'
;MKKQNRKKVLSKVFIIMLGAVTFSCQDTTLDEAQETSVTKKQQNTSKISAAAISDLARRWAPIHYKDVDATGTYAEGGKSDYLTAINYDNDWNAENNWNNLPAYSNSLAAHCYYSIVESNTHWFITYAFFSPRDWTDNPLLYSLDQHENDLEGVLMIVQKDGSTYGSLKGAVTVSHSDFFSYVPSGSSFVSGLESVDGTLQMRDYNGELHPITAQDAKGHSLKAWPQHEIDGDGIIYYPSASGTAQIPADNYDNYVEYKLVDIFESGGLWDQRFNTELFSSPAGGFKGNDFKTGGANAPWAWNDGNDGIVQGGEFATDPAKLADNYFDGVGNLSRTYVDNKYNTSAGGIVTVYQNCNYTGYAIALPVGNYTLDQLKSYGIVNDDLSSVRLENGYKITMYQNDNFGGESVVITGNNGCLGNFNDKASSVKISVL
;
A
#
# COMPACT_ATOMS: atom_id res chain seq x y z
N MET A 1 -49.74 41.63 -34.01
CA MET A 1 -51.01 41.11 -33.44
C MET A 1 -50.63 40.28 -32.21
N LYS A 2 -50.70 40.79 -30.96
CA LYS A 2 -51.85 40.78 -30.00
C LYS A 2 -52.58 39.42 -30.01
N LYS A 3 -52.75 38.63 -28.94
CA LYS A 3 -53.07 38.87 -27.51
C LYS A 3 -52.56 37.68 -26.66
N GLN A 4 -51.84 37.82 -25.54
CA GLN A 4 -52.32 38.00 -24.15
C GLN A 4 -53.62 37.29 -23.74
N ASN A 5 -53.54 36.43 -22.70
CA ASN A 5 -54.56 36.39 -21.65
C ASN A 5 -53.98 35.96 -20.28
N ARG A 6 -54.23 36.82 -19.28
CA ARG A 6 -53.94 36.71 -17.84
C ARG A 6 -55.09 35.99 -17.11
N LYS A 7 -54.80 35.49 -15.90
CA LYS A 7 -55.53 35.62 -14.61
C LYS A 7 -55.01 34.50 -13.65
N LYS A 8 -54.87 34.65 -12.33
CA LYS A 8 -55.05 35.73 -11.34
C LYS A 8 -54.34 35.30 -10.05
N VAL A 9 -53.86 36.30 -9.30
CA VAL A 9 -53.23 36.29 -7.97
C VAL A 9 -54.21 35.84 -6.87
N LEU A 10 -53.72 35.20 -5.80
CA LEU A 10 -54.16 35.53 -4.43
C LEU A 10 -53.03 35.31 -3.41
N SER A 11 -52.72 36.40 -2.71
CA SER A 11 -51.80 36.54 -1.57
C SER A 11 -52.49 36.08 -0.27
N LYS A 12 -51.73 35.49 0.67
CA LYS A 12 -52.12 35.41 2.08
C LYS A 12 -51.00 35.96 2.96
N VAL A 13 -51.32 37.12 3.54
CA VAL A 13 -50.64 37.78 4.66
C VAL A 13 -51.15 37.15 5.96
N PHE A 14 -50.28 36.95 6.96
CA PHE A 14 -50.70 36.73 8.35
C PHE A 14 -49.91 37.66 9.27
N ILE A 15 -50.64 38.47 10.04
CA ILE A 15 -50.15 39.43 11.03
C ILE A 15 -50.40 38.87 12.44
N ILE A 16 -49.31 38.80 13.20
CA ILE A 16 -49.08 39.01 14.65
C ILE A 16 -50.28 38.95 15.62
N MET A 17 -50.11 38.15 16.69
CA MET A 17 -50.71 38.38 18.01
C MET A 17 -49.65 38.17 19.10
N LEU A 18 -49.41 39.23 19.87
CA LEU A 18 -48.46 39.35 20.96
C LEU A 18 -49.20 39.00 22.27
N GLY A 19 -48.77 37.96 22.99
CA GLY A 19 -49.35 37.56 24.28
C GLY A 19 -48.31 37.71 25.40
N ALA A 20 -48.49 38.71 26.25
CA ALA A 20 -47.72 38.87 27.48
C ALA A 20 -48.24 37.91 28.56
N VAL A 21 -47.34 37.10 29.13
CA VAL A 21 -47.61 36.35 30.36
C VAL A 21 -46.51 36.68 31.36
N THR A 22 -46.89 37.41 32.40
CA THR A 22 -46.09 37.66 33.61
C THR A 22 -46.25 36.48 34.55
N PHE A 23 -45.16 35.86 35.02
CA PHE A 23 -45.18 35.04 36.23
C PHE A 23 -43.93 35.27 37.09
N SER A 24 -44.20 35.79 38.28
CA SER A 24 -43.49 35.84 39.55
C SER A 24 -42.14 35.10 39.68
N CYS A 25 -41.13 35.83 40.17
CA CYS A 25 -39.97 35.25 40.85
C CYS A 25 -40.42 34.47 42.09
N GLN A 26 -39.93 33.24 42.24
CA GLN A 26 -39.66 32.63 43.54
C GLN A 26 -38.29 31.95 43.44
N ASP A 27 -37.39 32.35 44.34
CA ASP A 27 -36.10 31.71 44.57
C ASP A 27 -36.31 30.26 44.97
N THR A 28 -35.63 29.34 44.28
CA THR A 28 -35.40 28.00 44.81
C THR A 28 -34.02 27.51 44.36
N THR A 29 -33.20 27.27 45.36
CA THR A 29 -31.87 26.66 45.42
C THR A 29 -31.47 25.77 44.24
N LEU A 30 -30.29 26.07 43.68
CA LEU A 30 -29.57 25.19 42.75
C LEU A 30 -29.05 23.96 43.51
N ASP A 31 -29.65 22.80 43.30
CA ASP A 31 -29.03 21.52 43.63
C ASP A 31 -27.94 21.19 42.59
N GLU A 32 -26.77 20.76 43.07
CA GLU A 32 -25.67 20.23 42.28
C GLU A 32 -26.15 19.07 41.38
N ALA A 33 -26.24 19.32 40.07
CA ALA A 33 -26.34 18.25 39.10
C ALA A 33 -25.00 17.51 39.04
N GLN A 34 -25.00 16.29 39.58
CA GLN A 34 -23.90 15.33 39.44
C GLN A 34 -23.50 15.19 37.96
N GLU A 35 -22.20 15.36 37.69
CA GLU A 35 -21.56 14.96 36.43
C GLU A 35 -21.79 13.46 36.19
N THR A 36 -22.81 13.12 35.41
CA THR A 36 -22.85 11.82 34.76
C THR A 36 -21.78 11.80 33.69
N SER A 37 -20.64 11.19 34.01
CA SER A 37 -19.59 10.84 33.08
C SER A 37 -20.17 10.04 31.90
N VAL A 38 -20.35 10.72 30.77
CA VAL A 38 -20.61 10.06 29.50
C VAL A 38 -19.32 9.32 29.12
N THR A 39 -19.24 8.06 29.51
CA THR A 39 -18.20 7.16 29.03
C THR A 39 -18.38 7.06 27.52
N LYS A 40 -17.54 7.75 26.76
CA LYS A 40 -17.40 7.49 25.32
C LYS A 40 -17.05 6.00 25.22
N LYS A 41 -18.00 5.18 24.76
CA LYS A 41 -17.68 3.83 24.30
C LYS A 41 -16.63 4.00 23.21
N GLN A 42 -15.39 3.67 23.54
CA GLN A 42 -14.37 3.35 22.58
C GLN A 42 -15.01 2.31 21.65
N GLN A 43 -15.24 2.68 20.39
CA GLN A 43 -15.53 1.69 19.38
C GLN A 43 -14.30 0.80 19.31
N ASN A 44 -14.36 -0.35 19.96
CA ASN A 44 -13.47 -1.46 19.67
C ASN A 44 -13.75 -1.85 18.22
N THR A 45 -12.98 -1.29 17.28
CA THR A 45 -12.79 -1.88 15.96
C THR A 45 -12.12 -3.22 16.22
N SER A 46 -12.93 -4.28 16.35
CA SER A 46 -12.42 -5.64 16.47
C SER A 46 -11.53 -5.92 15.26
N LYS A 47 -10.25 -6.19 15.49
CA LYS A 47 -9.32 -6.60 14.44
C LYS A 47 -9.95 -7.74 13.63
N ILE A 48 -9.85 -7.65 12.31
CA ILE A 48 -10.30 -8.70 11.39
C ILE A 48 -9.60 -10.01 11.77
N SER A 49 -10.34 -11.13 11.83
CA SER A 49 -9.73 -12.43 12.12
C SER A 49 -8.76 -12.84 11.00
N ALA A 50 -7.72 -13.63 11.32
CA ALA A 50 -6.77 -14.11 10.30
C ALA A 50 -7.46 -14.85 9.13
N ALA A 51 -8.53 -15.60 9.41
CA ALA A 51 -9.33 -16.26 8.37
C ALA A 51 -10.00 -15.24 7.41
N ALA A 52 -10.57 -14.16 7.96
CA ALA A 52 -11.18 -13.12 7.14
C ALA A 52 -10.15 -12.29 6.35
N ILE A 53 -8.92 -12.13 6.86
CA ILE A 53 -7.80 -11.53 6.10
C ILE A 53 -7.43 -12.43 4.92
N SER A 54 -7.31 -13.75 5.16
CA SER A 54 -7.00 -14.72 4.11
C SER A 54 -8.11 -14.79 3.05
N ASP A 55 -9.38 -14.74 3.44
CA ASP A 55 -10.51 -14.70 2.51
C ASP A 55 -10.54 -13.42 1.67
N LEU A 56 -10.25 -12.27 2.28
CA LEU A 56 -10.14 -11.00 1.56
C LEU A 56 -8.98 -11.01 0.55
N ALA A 57 -7.82 -11.53 0.96
CA ALA A 57 -6.68 -11.71 0.07
C ALA A 57 -7.02 -12.66 -1.07
N ARG A 58 -7.69 -13.79 -0.80
CA ARG A 58 -8.06 -14.73 -1.87
C ARG A 58 -9.06 -14.11 -2.85
N ARG A 59 -10.06 -13.39 -2.36
CA ARG A 59 -11.11 -12.77 -3.18
C ARG A 59 -10.54 -11.88 -4.28
N TRP A 60 -9.49 -11.11 -3.98
CA TRP A 60 -8.90 -10.16 -4.93
C TRP A 60 -7.58 -10.62 -5.53
N ALA A 61 -7.15 -11.85 -5.25
CA ALA A 61 -5.92 -12.42 -5.79
C ALA A 61 -6.05 -12.60 -7.32
N PRO A 62 -5.03 -12.23 -8.11
CA PRO A 62 -5.16 -12.24 -9.55
C PRO A 62 -5.09 -13.66 -10.14
N ILE A 63 -5.77 -13.87 -11.25
CA ILE A 63 -5.40 -14.93 -12.20
C ILE A 63 -4.17 -14.39 -12.95
N HIS A 64 -3.06 -15.11 -12.86
CA HIS A 64 -1.77 -14.63 -13.31
C HIS A 64 -1.30 -15.39 -14.55
N TYR A 65 -1.10 -14.67 -15.63
CA TYR A 65 -0.55 -15.15 -16.88
C TYR A 65 0.97 -14.99 -16.83
N LYS A 66 1.71 -16.06 -17.08
CA LYS A 66 3.18 -16.03 -17.09
C LYS A 66 3.68 -16.59 -18.40
N ASP A 67 4.38 -15.77 -19.17
CA ASP A 67 5.08 -16.24 -20.35
C ASP A 67 6.30 -17.09 -19.94
N VAL A 68 6.71 -18.00 -20.82
CA VAL A 68 7.80 -18.94 -20.56
C VAL A 68 8.67 -19.09 -21.79
N ASP A 69 9.95 -18.78 -21.66
CA ASP A 69 10.92 -19.03 -22.73
C ASP A 69 11.82 -20.23 -22.38
N ALA A 70 11.70 -21.30 -23.17
CA ALA A 70 12.50 -22.51 -23.00
C ALA A 70 13.90 -22.45 -23.65
N THR A 71 14.22 -21.36 -24.33
CA THR A 71 15.42 -21.20 -25.15
C THR A 71 16.50 -20.39 -24.45
N GLY A 72 17.75 -20.65 -24.80
CA GLY A 72 18.90 -19.97 -24.18
C GLY A 72 19.50 -20.75 -23.02
N THR A 73 20.68 -20.29 -22.58
CA THR A 73 21.54 -21.02 -21.64
C THR A 73 20.95 -21.10 -20.24
N TYR A 74 20.18 -20.08 -19.83
CA TYR A 74 19.70 -19.92 -18.46
C TYR A 74 18.21 -20.23 -18.31
N ALA A 75 17.52 -20.67 -19.36
CA ALA A 75 16.09 -20.98 -19.34
C ALA A 75 15.71 -22.17 -18.43
N GLU A 76 16.62 -23.13 -18.23
CA GLU A 76 16.33 -24.42 -17.58
C GLU A 76 15.09 -25.11 -18.20
N GLY A 77 15.00 -25.10 -19.53
CA GLY A 77 13.84 -25.61 -20.27
C GLY A 77 12.54 -24.84 -20.06
N GLY A 78 12.63 -23.58 -19.61
CA GLY A 78 11.50 -22.68 -19.30
C GLY A 78 11.29 -22.46 -17.81
N LYS A 79 11.86 -23.31 -16.97
CA LYS A 79 11.62 -23.32 -15.53
C LYS A 79 12.22 -22.13 -14.79
N SER A 80 13.09 -21.37 -15.42
CA SER A 80 13.56 -20.09 -14.87
C SER A 80 12.47 -19.02 -14.81
N ASP A 81 11.40 -19.17 -15.61
CA ASP A 81 10.24 -18.28 -15.57
C ASP A 81 9.14 -18.80 -14.63
N TYR A 82 9.27 -19.97 -14.02
CA TYR A 82 8.18 -20.50 -13.19
C TYR A 82 8.01 -19.68 -11.92
N LEU A 83 6.75 -19.49 -11.50
CA LEU A 83 6.45 -18.99 -10.17
C LEU A 83 6.79 -20.04 -9.11
N THR A 84 7.54 -19.63 -8.09
CA THR A 84 7.93 -20.53 -7.00
C THR A 84 8.08 -19.79 -5.66
N ALA A 85 8.31 -20.53 -4.58
CA ALA A 85 8.67 -19.92 -3.30
C ALA A 85 10.10 -19.33 -3.36
N ILE A 86 10.33 -18.23 -2.65
CA ILE A 86 11.66 -17.62 -2.48
C ILE A 86 12.66 -18.62 -1.90
N ASN A 87 12.19 -19.51 -1.03
CA ASN A 87 12.96 -20.57 -0.36
C ASN A 87 12.66 -21.97 -0.94
N TYR A 88 12.48 -22.07 -2.28
CA TYR A 88 12.08 -23.31 -2.94
C TYR A 88 13.08 -24.46 -2.74
N ASP A 89 14.34 -24.14 -2.44
CA ASP A 89 15.44 -25.06 -2.16
C ASP A 89 15.61 -25.34 -0.65
N ASN A 90 14.66 -24.89 0.17
CA ASN A 90 14.56 -25.10 1.61
C ASN A 90 15.51 -24.26 2.48
N ASP A 91 16.06 -23.17 1.95
CA ASP A 91 16.79 -22.18 2.75
C ASP A 91 16.40 -20.74 2.36
N TRP A 92 16.88 -19.74 3.10
CA TRP A 92 16.60 -18.32 2.83
C TRP A 92 17.84 -17.61 2.28
N ASN A 93 18.73 -18.34 1.61
CA ASN A 93 19.90 -17.76 0.99
C ASN A 93 19.53 -17.26 -0.41
N ALA A 94 19.58 -15.95 -0.61
CA ALA A 94 19.25 -15.38 -1.91
C ALA A 94 20.37 -15.61 -2.95
N GLU A 95 21.59 -15.93 -2.51
CA GLU A 95 22.81 -16.00 -3.34
C GLU A 95 23.09 -17.39 -3.93
N ASN A 96 22.21 -18.36 -3.72
CA ASN A 96 22.28 -19.68 -4.34
C ASN A 96 21.03 -20.04 -5.14
N ASN A 97 20.00 -19.20 -5.16
CA ASN A 97 18.75 -19.43 -5.88
C ASN A 97 18.97 -19.58 -7.39
N TRP A 98 19.92 -18.86 -7.98
CA TRP A 98 20.25 -19.04 -9.39
C TRP A 98 20.88 -20.41 -9.63
N ASN A 99 21.84 -20.80 -8.80
CA ASN A 99 22.66 -22.00 -8.98
C ASN A 99 21.94 -23.29 -8.56
N ASN A 100 21.00 -23.21 -7.62
CA ASN A 100 20.24 -24.36 -7.15
C ASN A 100 19.09 -24.73 -8.09
N LEU A 101 18.62 -23.81 -8.93
CA LEU A 101 17.46 -24.02 -9.80
C LEU A 101 17.51 -25.36 -10.57
N PRO A 102 18.61 -25.74 -11.26
CA PRO A 102 18.66 -27.01 -12.00
C PRO A 102 18.44 -28.25 -11.12
N ALA A 103 18.86 -28.21 -9.84
CA ALA A 103 18.70 -29.33 -8.92
C ALA A 103 17.24 -29.48 -8.41
N TYR A 104 16.49 -28.38 -8.37
CA TYR A 104 15.12 -28.33 -7.86
C TYR A 104 14.07 -28.03 -8.95
N SER A 105 14.46 -28.08 -10.22
CA SER A 105 13.65 -27.61 -11.34
C SER A 105 12.33 -28.38 -11.51
N ASN A 106 12.20 -29.58 -10.92
CA ASN A 106 10.97 -30.37 -10.90
C ASN A 106 10.12 -30.20 -9.62
N SER A 107 10.48 -29.28 -8.74
CA SER A 107 9.86 -29.06 -7.43
C SER A 107 9.35 -27.62 -7.24
N LEU A 108 9.27 -26.85 -8.32
CA LEU A 108 8.88 -25.43 -8.31
C LEU A 108 7.36 -25.29 -8.14
N ALA A 109 6.90 -25.42 -6.90
CA ALA A 109 5.50 -25.27 -6.55
C ALA A 109 5.11 -23.78 -6.51
N ALA A 110 3.99 -23.43 -7.13
CA ALA A 110 3.57 -22.06 -7.33
C ALA A 110 3.17 -21.37 -6.02
N HIS A 111 3.78 -20.22 -5.74
CA HIS A 111 3.50 -19.38 -4.58
C HIS A 111 3.28 -17.93 -5.01
N CYS A 112 2.39 -17.25 -4.30
CA CYS A 112 2.17 -15.82 -4.40
C CYS A 112 2.21 -15.23 -2.99
N TYR A 113 3.12 -14.29 -2.77
CA TYR A 113 3.26 -13.61 -1.48
C TYR A 113 2.26 -12.47 -1.43
N TYR A 114 1.55 -12.30 -0.32
CA TYR A 114 0.60 -11.21 -0.17
C TYR A 114 0.75 -10.48 1.15
N SER A 115 0.29 -9.23 1.17
CA SER A 115 0.09 -8.47 2.40
C SER A 115 -1.12 -7.56 2.26
N ILE A 116 -1.69 -7.17 3.41
CA ILE A 116 -2.82 -6.25 3.46
C ILE A 116 -2.46 -5.09 4.37
N VAL A 117 -2.62 -3.88 3.85
CA VAL A 117 -2.66 -2.64 4.61
C VAL A 117 -4.11 -2.13 4.60
N GLU A 118 -4.63 -1.77 5.76
CA GLU A 118 -6.00 -1.36 5.96
C GLU A 118 -6.07 0.10 6.40
N SER A 119 -6.80 0.94 5.67
CA SER A 119 -7.19 2.29 6.10
C SER A 119 -8.63 2.36 6.56
N ASN A 120 -9.07 3.51 7.08
CA ASN A 120 -10.47 3.67 7.49
C ASN A 120 -11.46 3.38 6.36
N THR A 121 -11.06 3.58 5.09
CA THR A 121 -11.98 3.48 3.95
C THR A 121 -11.55 2.47 2.89
N HIS A 122 -10.32 1.95 2.94
CA HIS A 122 -9.80 1.04 1.91
C HIS A 122 -9.00 -0.11 2.50
N TRP A 123 -8.90 -1.19 1.74
CA TRP A 123 -7.84 -2.19 1.86
C TRP A 123 -6.90 -2.04 0.66
N PHE A 124 -5.62 -2.15 0.93
CA PHE A 124 -4.53 -2.14 -0.05
C PHE A 124 -3.89 -3.51 0.02
N ILE A 125 -4.04 -4.31 -1.03
CA ILE A 125 -3.62 -5.71 -1.04
C ILE A 125 -2.49 -5.86 -2.03
N THR A 126 -1.30 -6.16 -1.54
CA THR A 126 -0.14 -6.45 -2.38
C THR A 126 -0.11 -7.92 -2.70
N TYR A 127 0.19 -8.27 -3.95
CA TYR A 127 0.56 -9.61 -4.40
C TYR A 127 1.91 -9.55 -5.09
N ALA A 128 2.82 -10.46 -4.76
CA ALA A 128 4.18 -10.52 -5.29
C ALA A 128 4.51 -11.93 -5.78
N PHE A 129 5.19 -12.00 -6.93
CA PHE A 129 5.46 -13.19 -7.71
C PHE A 129 6.96 -13.34 -7.88
N PHE A 130 7.49 -14.47 -7.42
CA PHE A 130 8.92 -14.71 -7.39
C PHE A 130 9.36 -15.64 -8.53
N SER A 131 10.42 -15.24 -9.21
CA SER A 131 11.16 -16.08 -10.16
C SER A 131 12.62 -16.20 -9.70
N PRO A 132 13.27 -17.38 -9.77
CA PRO A 132 14.64 -17.55 -9.25
C PRO A 132 15.73 -16.77 -10.00
N ARG A 133 15.44 -16.37 -11.25
CA ARG A 133 16.39 -15.73 -12.16
C ARG A 133 15.69 -14.61 -12.94
N ASP A 134 16.20 -13.39 -12.91
CA ASP A 134 16.02 -12.45 -14.02
C ASP A 134 17.08 -12.79 -15.06
N TRP A 135 16.67 -13.30 -16.21
CA TRP A 135 17.58 -13.87 -17.19
C TRP A 135 17.31 -13.36 -18.61
N THR A 136 18.23 -13.60 -19.54
CA THR A 136 18.05 -13.24 -20.95
C THR A 136 18.79 -14.24 -21.84
N ASP A 137 18.36 -14.38 -23.08
CA ASP A 137 19.02 -15.15 -24.14
C ASP A 137 19.82 -14.25 -25.10
N ASN A 138 19.81 -12.93 -24.88
CA ASN A 138 20.60 -11.97 -25.62
C ASN A 138 22.03 -11.87 -25.04
N PRO A 139 23.07 -12.41 -25.70
CA PRO A 139 24.42 -12.46 -25.14
C PRO A 139 25.04 -11.08 -24.87
N LEU A 140 24.50 -10.02 -25.49
CA LEU A 140 24.95 -8.64 -25.27
C LEU A 140 24.40 -8.03 -23.99
N LEU A 141 23.34 -8.60 -23.41
CA LEU A 141 22.67 -8.11 -22.21
C LEU A 141 22.99 -8.93 -20.96
N TYR A 142 23.77 -10.02 -21.08
CA TYR A 142 24.04 -10.95 -19.98
C TYR A 142 24.61 -10.29 -18.71
N SER A 143 25.44 -9.26 -18.86
CA SER A 143 26.06 -8.53 -17.74
C SER A 143 25.37 -7.22 -17.40
N LEU A 144 24.29 -6.87 -18.10
CA LEU A 144 23.60 -5.58 -17.95
C LEU A 144 22.21 -5.76 -17.34
N ASP A 145 21.51 -6.83 -17.71
CA ASP A 145 20.11 -7.05 -17.34
C ASP A 145 19.99 -8.11 -16.24
N GLN A 146 20.57 -9.30 -16.49
CA GLN A 146 20.37 -10.46 -15.64
C GLN A 146 20.83 -10.28 -14.19
N HIS A 147 20.10 -10.90 -13.28
CA HIS A 147 20.46 -11.04 -11.89
C HIS A 147 19.75 -12.18 -11.20
N GLU A 148 20.35 -12.62 -10.11
CA GLU A 148 19.74 -13.56 -9.18
C GLU A 148 18.52 -12.98 -8.48
N ASN A 149 17.49 -13.82 -8.36
CA ASN A 149 16.16 -13.47 -7.87
C ASN A 149 15.45 -12.46 -8.76
N ASP A 150 14.13 -12.60 -8.84
CA ASP A 150 13.25 -11.55 -9.28
C ASP A 150 11.94 -11.57 -8.50
N LEU A 151 11.42 -10.40 -8.19
CA LEU A 151 10.18 -10.26 -7.45
C LEU A 151 9.43 -9.02 -7.93
N GLU A 152 8.33 -9.28 -8.60
CA GLU A 152 7.44 -8.26 -9.16
C GLU A 152 6.03 -8.44 -8.60
N GLY A 153 5.17 -7.45 -8.77
CA GLY A 153 3.86 -7.53 -8.14
C GLY A 153 2.83 -6.50 -8.54
N VAL A 154 1.73 -6.52 -7.78
CA VAL A 154 0.58 -5.64 -7.98
C VAL A 154 -0.03 -5.24 -6.64
N LEU A 155 -0.36 -3.95 -6.51
CA LEU A 155 -1.17 -3.41 -5.43
C LEU A 155 -2.61 -3.29 -5.90
N MET A 156 -3.53 -3.96 -5.22
CA MET A 156 -4.97 -3.81 -5.42
C MET A 156 -5.54 -2.79 -4.43
N ILE A 157 -6.30 -1.82 -4.94
CA ILE A 157 -6.91 -0.74 -4.14
C ILE A 157 -8.41 -1.01 -4.03
N VAL A 158 -8.86 -1.45 -2.86
CA VAL A 158 -10.23 -1.93 -2.62
C VAL A 158 -10.95 -0.97 -1.68
N GLN A 159 -12.02 -0.33 -2.15
CA GLN A 159 -12.86 0.53 -1.32
C GLN A 159 -13.79 -0.30 -0.43
N LYS A 160 -13.86 0.06 0.84
CA LYS A 160 -14.85 -0.46 1.78
C LYS A 160 -16.21 0.18 1.50
N ASP A 161 -17.15 -0.59 0.97
CA ASP A 161 -18.52 -0.16 0.66
C ASP A 161 -19.59 -0.77 1.57
N GLY A 162 -19.15 -1.48 2.62
CA GLY A 162 -20.02 -2.18 3.57
C GLY A 162 -20.33 -3.63 3.18
N SER A 163 -19.95 -4.08 1.99
CA SER A 163 -19.93 -5.51 1.66
C SER A 163 -18.73 -6.23 2.31
N THR A 164 -18.77 -7.57 2.32
CA THR A 164 -17.72 -8.41 2.93
C THR A 164 -16.34 -8.15 2.34
N TYR A 165 -16.26 -7.88 1.04
CA TYR A 165 -14.99 -7.77 0.32
C TYR A 165 -14.75 -6.41 -0.33
N GLY A 166 -15.67 -5.45 -0.16
CA GLY A 166 -15.58 -4.15 -0.79
C GLY A 166 -15.69 -4.19 -2.32
N SER A 167 -15.22 -3.11 -2.94
CA SER A 167 -15.15 -2.99 -4.40
C SER A 167 -13.75 -2.55 -4.83
N LEU A 168 -13.13 -3.32 -5.72
CA LEU A 168 -11.86 -2.97 -6.36
C LEU A 168 -12.01 -1.70 -7.21
N LYS A 169 -11.13 -0.72 -7.01
CA LYS A 169 -11.17 0.60 -7.67
C LYS A 169 -9.96 0.88 -8.54
N GLY A 170 -8.82 0.29 -8.24
CA GLY A 170 -7.61 0.46 -9.03
C GLY A 170 -6.61 -0.64 -8.72
N ALA A 171 -5.60 -0.74 -9.57
CA ALA A 171 -4.43 -1.56 -9.37
C ALA A 171 -3.18 -0.82 -9.85
N VAL A 172 -2.04 -1.05 -9.19
CA VAL A 172 -0.74 -0.55 -9.61
C VAL A 172 0.23 -1.72 -9.71
N THR A 173 0.78 -1.99 -10.88
CA THR A 173 1.74 -3.09 -11.10
C THR A 173 3.17 -2.57 -11.10
N VAL A 174 4.11 -3.44 -10.77
CA VAL A 174 5.55 -3.18 -10.83
C VAL A 174 6.12 -3.88 -12.06
N SER A 175 6.89 -3.14 -12.86
CA SER A 175 7.67 -3.69 -13.97
C SER A 175 9.05 -3.07 -13.89
N HIS A 176 9.98 -3.84 -13.34
CA HIS A 176 11.32 -3.42 -12.98
C HIS A 176 11.31 -2.26 -11.98
N SER A 177 11.65 -1.05 -12.42
CA SER A 177 11.68 0.17 -11.60
C SER A 177 10.53 1.13 -11.93
N ASP A 178 9.55 0.72 -12.73
CA ASP A 178 8.43 1.57 -13.13
C ASP A 178 7.11 0.99 -12.64
N PHE A 179 6.18 1.87 -12.26
CA PHE A 179 4.83 1.48 -11.85
C PHE A 179 3.80 1.81 -12.94
N PHE A 180 2.82 0.93 -13.11
CA PHE A 180 1.75 1.09 -14.11
C PHE A 180 0.37 0.97 -13.48
N SER A 181 -0.53 1.89 -13.82
CA SER A 181 -1.83 2.07 -13.16
C SER A 181 -3.00 1.60 -14.01
N TYR A 182 -3.91 0.86 -13.39
CA TYR A 182 -5.07 0.29 -14.07
C TYR A 182 -6.34 0.47 -13.25
N VAL A 183 -7.48 0.58 -13.92
CA VAL A 183 -8.79 0.68 -13.26
C VAL A 183 -9.75 -0.38 -13.80
N PRO A 184 -10.54 -1.07 -12.97
CA PRO A 184 -11.56 -1.98 -13.45
C PRO A 184 -12.69 -1.21 -14.13
N SER A 185 -13.41 -1.87 -15.04
CA SER A 185 -14.55 -1.27 -15.75
C SER A 185 -15.59 -0.72 -14.77
N GLY A 186 -15.94 0.56 -14.92
CA GLY A 186 -16.91 1.25 -14.06
C GLY A 186 -16.33 1.81 -12.75
N SER A 187 -15.00 1.77 -12.55
CA SER A 187 -14.36 2.51 -11.46
C SER A 187 -14.55 4.02 -11.62
N SER A 188 -14.56 4.72 -10.48
CA SER A 188 -14.53 6.19 -10.45
C SER A 188 -13.12 6.78 -10.55
N PHE A 189 -12.09 5.93 -10.41
CA PHE A 189 -10.70 6.38 -10.46
C PHE A 189 -10.34 6.76 -11.90
N VAL A 190 -9.61 7.86 -12.06
CA VAL A 190 -9.10 8.36 -13.33
C VAL A 190 -7.63 8.79 -13.15
N SER A 191 -6.92 9.10 -14.24
CA SER A 191 -5.53 9.56 -14.16
C SER A 191 -5.37 10.75 -13.22
N GLY A 192 -4.46 10.61 -12.25
CA GLY A 192 -4.05 11.68 -11.33
C GLY A 192 -2.75 12.33 -11.81
N LEU A 193 -1.72 12.32 -10.97
CA LEU A 193 -0.36 12.72 -11.37
C LEU A 193 0.23 11.75 -12.39
N GLU A 194 -0.19 10.48 -12.33
CA GLU A 194 0.21 9.43 -13.26
C GLU A 194 -0.95 9.03 -14.18
N SER A 195 -0.62 8.49 -15.36
CA SER A 195 -1.63 8.04 -16.31
C SER A 195 -2.20 6.68 -15.94
N VAL A 196 -3.51 6.52 -16.08
CA VAL A 196 -4.12 5.18 -16.16
C VAL A 196 -3.73 4.53 -17.49
N ASP A 197 -2.93 3.47 -17.43
CA ASP A 197 -2.38 2.70 -18.55
C ASP A 197 -3.42 1.79 -19.20
N GLY A 198 -4.49 1.44 -18.47
CA GLY A 198 -5.58 0.69 -19.08
C GLY A 198 -6.65 0.19 -18.12
N THR A 199 -7.46 -0.73 -18.66
CA THR A 199 -8.54 -1.37 -17.92
C THR A 199 -8.05 -2.67 -17.30
N LEU A 200 -8.17 -2.78 -15.98
CA LEU A 200 -7.94 -4.03 -15.25
C LEU A 200 -9.07 -5.02 -15.57
N GLN A 201 -8.76 -6.04 -16.35
CA GLN A 201 -9.75 -7.07 -16.69
C GLN A 201 -10.02 -7.98 -15.50
N MET A 202 -11.25 -8.50 -15.47
CA MET A 202 -11.71 -9.43 -14.44
C MET A 202 -12.21 -10.71 -15.12
N ARG A 203 -11.99 -11.88 -14.51
CA ARG A 203 -12.50 -13.16 -14.97
C ARG A 203 -13.13 -13.95 -13.84
N ASP A 204 -14.23 -14.62 -14.15
CA ASP A 204 -14.87 -15.55 -13.23
C ASP A 204 -13.97 -16.78 -13.01
N TYR A 205 -13.74 -17.10 -11.75
CA TYR A 205 -13.14 -18.34 -11.31
C TYR A 205 -13.85 -18.79 -10.04
N ASN A 206 -14.44 -19.99 -10.10
CA ASN A 206 -15.24 -20.55 -9.00
C ASN A 206 -16.38 -19.64 -8.51
N GLY A 207 -16.98 -18.84 -9.40
CA GLY A 207 -18.09 -17.94 -9.07
C GLY A 207 -17.67 -16.60 -8.47
N GLU A 208 -16.37 -16.29 -8.46
CA GLU A 208 -15.82 -15.01 -8.01
C GLU A 208 -15.05 -14.32 -9.15
N LEU A 209 -15.15 -12.99 -9.26
CA LEU A 209 -14.43 -12.23 -10.29
C LEU A 209 -13.02 -11.87 -9.81
N HIS A 210 -11.99 -12.44 -10.42
CA HIS A 210 -10.60 -12.16 -10.10
C HIS A 210 -9.96 -11.20 -11.11
N PRO A 211 -9.09 -10.27 -10.68
CA PRO A 211 -8.30 -9.45 -11.61
C PRO A 211 -7.34 -10.32 -12.42
N ILE A 212 -6.93 -9.86 -13.59
CA ILE A 212 -6.00 -10.60 -14.45
C ILE A 212 -4.72 -9.79 -14.63
N THR A 213 -3.59 -10.40 -14.28
CA THR A 213 -2.25 -9.85 -14.53
C THR A 213 -1.48 -10.75 -15.49
N ALA A 214 -0.48 -10.19 -16.14
CA ALA A 214 0.40 -10.86 -17.07
C ALA A 214 1.85 -10.47 -16.78
N GLN A 215 2.76 -11.41 -17.00
CA GLN A 215 4.18 -11.23 -16.77
C GLN A 215 4.98 -11.90 -17.90
N ASP A 216 5.89 -11.14 -18.51
CA ASP A 216 6.76 -11.64 -19.57
C ASP A 216 7.73 -12.72 -19.04
N ALA A 217 8.33 -13.48 -19.96
CA ALA A 217 9.46 -14.36 -19.66
C ALA A 217 10.71 -13.51 -19.40
N LYS A 218 11.79 -14.15 -18.93
CA LYS A 218 13.12 -13.53 -18.81
C LYS A 218 13.23 -12.42 -17.77
N GLY A 219 12.94 -11.19 -18.16
CA GLY A 219 13.02 -10.00 -17.30
C GLY A 219 11.74 -9.73 -16.51
N HIS A 220 10.67 -10.48 -16.77
CA HIS A 220 9.54 -10.60 -15.84
C HIS A 220 8.77 -9.31 -15.53
N SER A 221 8.76 -8.30 -16.42
CA SER A 221 7.86 -7.15 -16.33
C SER A 221 6.42 -7.60 -16.05
N LEU A 222 5.77 -7.06 -15.01
CA LEU A 222 4.39 -7.41 -14.64
C LEU A 222 3.41 -6.25 -14.88
N LYS A 223 2.34 -6.54 -15.61
CA LYS A 223 1.28 -5.57 -15.98
C LYS A 223 -0.11 -6.21 -16.00
N ALA A 224 -1.15 -5.41 -16.22
CA ALA A 224 -2.50 -5.95 -16.39
C ALA A 224 -2.69 -6.57 -17.78
N TRP A 225 -3.42 -7.68 -17.84
CA TRP A 225 -3.85 -8.25 -19.12
C TRP A 225 -5.12 -7.53 -19.63
N PRO A 226 -5.27 -7.23 -20.94
CA PRO A 226 -4.39 -7.55 -22.08
C PRO A 226 -3.41 -6.43 -22.43
N GLN A 227 -3.23 -5.41 -21.59
CA GLN A 227 -2.26 -4.34 -21.86
C GLN A 227 -0.82 -4.87 -21.93
N HIS A 228 -0.61 -6.06 -21.38
CA HIS A 228 0.56 -6.89 -21.54
C HIS A 228 0.09 -8.29 -21.94
N GLU A 229 0.23 -8.62 -23.21
CA GLU A 229 -0.08 -9.95 -23.72
C GLU A 229 1.19 -10.80 -23.60
N ILE A 230 1.05 -11.97 -22.97
CA ILE A 230 2.06 -13.01 -23.10
C ILE A 230 1.86 -13.71 -24.44
N ASP A 231 2.92 -14.25 -25.05
CA ASP A 231 2.74 -15.18 -26.15
C ASP A 231 1.88 -16.35 -25.66
N GLY A 232 0.88 -16.75 -26.46
CA GLY A 232 -0.28 -17.54 -26.00
C GLY A 232 0.01 -18.96 -25.50
N ASP A 233 1.27 -19.27 -25.23
CA ASP A 233 1.87 -20.54 -24.93
C ASP A 233 2.62 -20.54 -23.58
N GLY A 234 2.22 -19.66 -22.64
CA GLY A 234 2.68 -19.67 -21.25
C GLY A 234 1.77 -20.39 -20.25
N ILE A 235 2.05 -20.22 -18.95
CA ILE A 235 1.34 -20.84 -17.83
C ILE A 235 0.28 -19.88 -17.28
N ILE A 236 -0.89 -20.42 -16.89
CA ILE A 236 -1.93 -19.63 -16.21
C ILE A 236 -2.10 -20.13 -14.78
N TYR A 237 -1.80 -19.24 -13.83
CA TYR A 237 -1.88 -19.51 -12.41
C TYR A 237 -3.16 -18.95 -11.77
N TYR A 238 -3.78 -19.74 -10.88
CA TYR A 238 -5.04 -19.42 -10.20
C TYR A 238 -4.84 -19.44 -8.67
N PRO A 239 -5.51 -18.56 -7.91
CA PRO A 239 -5.43 -18.59 -6.45
C PRO A 239 -6.05 -19.88 -5.89
N SER A 240 -5.29 -20.66 -5.13
CA SER A 240 -5.82 -21.89 -4.53
C SER A 240 -6.87 -21.60 -3.45
N ALA A 241 -8.01 -22.27 -3.53
CA ALA A 241 -9.04 -22.20 -2.49
C ALA A 241 -8.66 -23.03 -1.24
N SER A 242 -7.88 -24.10 -1.39
CA SER A 242 -7.45 -24.99 -0.31
C SER A 242 -6.05 -24.68 0.24
N GLY A 243 -5.37 -23.67 -0.31
CA GLY A 243 -3.97 -23.36 0.03
C GLY A 243 -2.96 -24.35 -0.58
N THR A 244 -3.33 -25.03 -1.66
CA THR A 244 -2.45 -25.93 -2.41
C THR A 244 -1.47 -25.10 -3.23
N ALA A 245 -0.19 -25.51 -3.26
CA ALA A 245 0.79 -25.05 -4.23
C ALA A 245 1.03 -26.17 -5.25
N GLN A 246 0.61 -25.97 -6.50
CA GLN A 246 0.81 -26.93 -7.59
C GLN A 246 2.11 -26.66 -8.34
N ILE A 247 2.69 -27.71 -8.92
CA ILE A 247 3.83 -27.62 -9.83
C ILE A 247 3.26 -27.67 -11.25
N PRO A 248 3.62 -26.74 -12.16
CA PRO A 248 3.17 -26.80 -13.55
C PRO A 248 3.57 -28.13 -14.21
N ALA A 249 2.65 -28.73 -14.97
CA ALA A 249 2.92 -29.98 -15.68
C ALA A 249 3.93 -29.81 -16.82
N ASP A 250 3.85 -28.67 -17.51
CA ASP A 250 4.74 -28.22 -18.58
C ASP A 250 4.66 -26.69 -18.75
N ASN A 251 5.37 -26.14 -19.74
CA ASN A 251 5.44 -24.71 -19.99
C ASN A 251 4.12 -24.10 -20.52
N TYR A 252 3.14 -24.94 -20.88
CA TYR A 252 1.87 -24.57 -21.49
C TYR A 252 0.68 -24.81 -20.54
N ASP A 253 0.96 -25.07 -19.26
CA ASP A 253 -0.06 -25.45 -18.29
C ASP A 253 -1.04 -24.30 -18.02
N ASN A 254 -2.23 -24.39 -18.60
CA ASN A 254 -3.25 -23.35 -18.50
C ASN A 254 -4.07 -23.41 -17.20
N TYR A 255 -3.67 -24.27 -16.25
CA TYR A 255 -4.30 -24.35 -14.94
C TYR A 255 -3.32 -24.83 -13.86
N VAL A 256 -2.72 -23.87 -13.15
CA VAL A 256 -1.87 -24.15 -11.98
C VAL A 256 -2.34 -23.38 -10.77
N GLU A 257 -2.67 -24.05 -9.68
CA GLU A 257 -3.01 -23.37 -8.43
C GLU A 257 -1.76 -22.88 -7.69
N TYR A 258 -1.71 -21.58 -7.36
CA TYR A 258 -0.70 -21.04 -6.45
C TYR A 258 -1.23 -20.94 -5.02
N LYS A 259 -0.33 -21.16 -4.07
CA LYS A 259 -0.60 -20.90 -2.66
C LYS A 259 -0.36 -19.43 -2.34
N LEU A 260 -1.34 -18.81 -1.68
CA LEU A 260 -1.16 -17.49 -1.05
C LEU A 260 -0.36 -17.63 0.25
N VAL A 261 0.72 -16.86 0.36
CA VAL A 261 1.62 -16.81 1.51
C VAL A 261 1.55 -15.42 2.14
N ASP A 262 1.09 -15.31 3.39
CA ASP A 262 1.07 -14.02 4.09
C ASP A 262 2.51 -13.60 4.38
N ILE A 263 2.95 -12.46 3.86
CA ILE A 263 4.28 -11.89 4.11
C ILE A 263 4.56 -11.74 5.62
N PHE A 264 3.51 -11.54 6.42
CA PHE A 264 3.57 -11.38 7.87
C PHE A 264 3.25 -12.65 8.66
N GLU A 265 3.13 -13.83 8.02
CA GLU A 265 3.04 -15.07 8.79
C GLU A 265 4.30 -15.29 9.62
N SER A 266 4.18 -16.03 10.73
CA SER A 266 5.30 -16.29 11.64
C SER A 266 6.46 -16.96 10.90
N GLY A 267 7.63 -16.34 10.90
CA GLY A 267 8.81 -16.80 10.16
C GLY A 267 8.76 -16.56 8.65
N GLY A 268 7.73 -15.86 8.17
CA GLY A 268 7.53 -15.48 6.77
C GLY A 268 8.46 -14.35 6.31
N LEU A 269 8.23 -13.86 5.10
CA LEU A 269 9.15 -12.97 4.40
C LEU A 269 9.50 -11.69 5.18
N TRP A 270 8.54 -11.09 5.89
CA TRP A 270 8.81 -9.90 6.70
C TRP A 270 9.70 -10.18 7.91
N ASP A 271 9.55 -11.34 8.56
CA ASP A 271 10.42 -11.75 9.67
C ASP A 271 11.86 -11.98 9.20
N GLN A 272 12.05 -12.35 7.91
CA GLN A 272 13.35 -12.50 7.28
C GLN A 272 14.04 -11.18 6.92
N ARG A 273 13.43 -10.01 7.11
CA ARG A 273 14.06 -8.72 6.71
C ARG A 273 15.43 -8.45 7.35
N PHE A 274 15.73 -9.06 8.49
CA PHE A 274 17.05 -8.97 9.14
C PHE A 274 18.00 -10.13 8.79
N ASN A 275 17.54 -11.10 7.99
CA ASN A 275 18.35 -12.20 7.53
C ASN A 275 19.34 -11.72 6.46
N THR A 276 20.62 -11.72 6.80
CA THR A 276 21.73 -11.27 5.95
C THR A 276 22.13 -12.28 4.87
N GLU A 277 21.53 -13.46 4.85
CA GLU A 277 21.63 -14.40 3.72
C GLU A 277 20.60 -14.07 2.63
N LEU A 278 19.47 -13.46 3.00
CA LEU A 278 18.39 -13.09 2.09
C LEU A 278 18.52 -11.66 1.57
N PHE A 279 18.69 -10.69 2.48
CA PHE A 279 18.63 -9.28 2.17
C PHE A 279 19.97 -8.57 2.39
N SER A 280 20.27 -7.63 1.50
CA SER A 280 21.42 -6.71 1.62
C SER A 280 21.27 -5.76 2.81
N SER A 281 20.03 -5.44 3.17
CA SER A 281 19.66 -4.72 4.38
C SER A 281 18.17 -4.91 4.70
N PRO A 282 17.71 -4.53 5.91
CA PRO A 282 16.29 -4.56 6.24
C PRO A 282 15.38 -3.69 5.37
N ALA A 283 15.95 -2.82 4.54
CA ALA A 283 15.20 -2.05 3.56
C ALA A 283 14.58 -2.92 2.45
N GLY A 284 15.01 -4.18 2.27
CA GLY A 284 14.32 -5.15 1.42
C GLY A 284 14.95 -5.41 0.05
N GLY A 285 16.15 -4.91 -0.25
CA GLY A 285 16.89 -5.30 -1.45
C GLY A 285 17.49 -6.70 -1.30
N PHE A 286 17.12 -7.64 -2.17
CA PHE A 286 17.63 -9.01 -2.14
C PHE A 286 19.15 -9.04 -2.40
N LYS A 287 19.84 -10.00 -1.78
CA LYS A 287 21.20 -10.33 -2.19
C LYS A 287 21.17 -11.12 -3.49
N GLY A 288 22.30 -11.14 -4.16
CA GLY A 288 22.59 -11.98 -5.32
C GLY A 288 24.09 -11.96 -5.54
N ASN A 289 24.62 -12.98 -6.21
CA ASN A 289 26.04 -12.98 -6.59
C ASN A 289 26.29 -13.37 -8.06
N ASP A 290 25.24 -13.81 -8.75
CA ASP A 290 25.27 -14.09 -10.18
C ASP A 290 24.94 -12.84 -11.00
N PHE A 291 25.89 -12.41 -11.82
CA PHE A 291 25.87 -11.23 -12.72
C PHE A 291 25.82 -9.85 -12.03
N LYS A 292 25.09 -9.72 -10.93
CA LYS A 292 25.01 -8.51 -10.08
C LYS A 292 24.99 -8.91 -8.60
N THR A 293 25.27 -7.97 -7.70
CA THR A 293 25.25 -8.21 -6.24
C THR A 293 23.85 -8.12 -5.62
N GLY A 294 22.81 -8.40 -6.41
CA GLY A 294 21.39 -8.12 -6.16
C GLY A 294 20.69 -7.63 -7.43
N GLY A 295 19.42 -7.23 -7.31
CA GLY A 295 18.63 -6.73 -8.44
C GLY A 295 17.14 -6.71 -8.12
N ALA A 296 16.66 -7.75 -7.44
CA ALA A 296 15.31 -7.82 -6.93
C ALA A 296 15.11 -7.03 -5.64
N ASN A 297 13.87 -6.55 -5.44
CA ASN A 297 13.45 -5.82 -4.25
C ASN A 297 12.18 -6.45 -3.67
N ALA A 298 12.06 -6.44 -2.34
CA ALA A 298 10.82 -6.77 -1.66
C ALA A 298 9.80 -5.64 -1.80
N PRO A 299 8.50 -5.86 -1.52
CA PRO A 299 7.47 -4.84 -1.70
C PRO A 299 7.69 -3.53 -0.93
N TRP A 300 8.43 -3.58 0.18
CA TRP A 300 8.78 -2.39 0.98
C TRP A 300 10.10 -1.72 0.55
N ALA A 301 10.68 -2.15 -0.57
CA ALA A 301 11.81 -1.51 -1.25
C ALA A 301 11.48 -1.10 -2.70
N TRP A 302 10.36 -1.56 -3.28
CA TRP A 302 9.96 -1.13 -4.63
C TRP A 302 9.79 0.38 -4.72
N ASN A 303 10.27 0.95 -5.82
CA ASN A 303 10.23 2.38 -6.07
C ASN A 303 9.84 2.61 -7.53
N ASP A 304 9.07 3.66 -7.77
CA ASP A 304 8.97 4.22 -9.11
C ASP A 304 10.20 5.10 -9.34
N GLY A 305 11.15 4.59 -10.13
CA GLY A 305 12.48 5.17 -10.30
C GLY A 305 12.48 6.53 -10.97
N ASN A 306 11.37 6.91 -11.61
CA ASN A 306 11.24 8.16 -12.36
C ASN A 306 10.35 9.21 -11.64
N ASP A 307 9.59 8.81 -10.61
CA ASP A 307 8.75 9.70 -9.82
C ASP A 307 9.43 10.05 -8.48
N GLY A 308 9.59 11.35 -8.20
CA GLY A 308 10.12 11.83 -6.93
C GLY A 308 9.05 12.00 -5.85
N ILE A 309 7.76 11.85 -6.20
CA ILE A 309 6.62 12.08 -5.32
C ILE A 309 6.31 10.83 -4.50
N VAL A 310 6.44 9.65 -5.10
CA VAL A 310 6.42 8.36 -4.40
C VAL A 310 7.84 7.89 -4.11
N GLN A 311 8.14 7.68 -2.83
CA GLN A 311 9.46 7.23 -2.38
C GLN A 311 9.55 5.70 -2.35
N GLY A 312 10.78 5.18 -2.39
CA GLY A 312 11.02 3.75 -2.29
C GLY A 312 10.39 3.14 -1.05
N GLY A 313 9.62 2.08 -1.27
CA GLY A 313 8.87 1.36 -0.26
C GLY A 313 7.49 1.92 0.07
N GLU A 314 7.09 3.09 -0.45
CA GLU A 314 5.73 3.64 -0.20
C GLU A 314 4.64 2.78 -0.84
N PHE A 315 4.98 1.94 -1.82
CA PHE A 315 4.09 0.89 -2.33
C PHE A 315 3.52 0.02 -1.21
N ALA A 316 4.33 -0.32 -0.20
CA ALA A 316 3.90 -1.11 0.96
C ALA A 316 3.67 -0.26 2.22
N THR A 317 4.47 0.79 2.43
CA THR A 317 4.47 1.55 3.69
C THR A 317 3.48 2.72 3.72
N ASP A 318 3.10 3.29 2.57
CA ASP A 318 2.05 4.31 2.44
C ASP A 318 1.22 4.14 1.13
N PRO A 319 0.56 2.98 0.93
CA PRO A 319 -0.19 2.70 -0.30
C PRO A 319 -1.38 3.64 -0.54
N ALA A 320 -1.92 4.28 0.51
CA ALA A 320 -2.95 5.30 0.38
C ALA A 320 -2.39 6.61 -0.20
N LYS A 321 -1.16 7.02 0.17
CA LYS A 321 -0.50 8.16 -0.49
C LYS A 321 -0.22 7.84 -1.96
N LEU A 322 0.28 6.63 -2.25
CA LEU A 322 0.49 6.18 -3.62
C LEU A 322 -0.83 6.29 -4.40
N ALA A 323 -1.92 5.69 -3.92
CA ALA A 323 -3.22 5.75 -4.58
C ALA A 323 -3.75 7.19 -4.80
N ASP A 324 -3.58 8.08 -3.81
CA ASP A 324 -3.99 9.51 -3.89
C ASP A 324 -3.19 10.31 -4.91
N ASN A 325 -1.93 9.92 -5.16
CA ASN A 325 -1.08 10.55 -6.17
C ASN A 325 -1.36 10.01 -7.58
N TYR A 326 -1.43 8.68 -7.74
CA TYR A 326 -1.59 8.04 -9.05
C TYR A 326 -3.01 8.24 -9.62
N PHE A 327 -4.03 8.35 -8.78
CA PHE A 327 -5.42 8.43 -9.23
C PHE A 327 -6.14 9.68 -8.71
N ASP A 328 -6.86 10.34 -9.60
CA ASP A 328 -7.95 11.27 -9.26
C ASP A 328 -9.27 10.50 -9.09
N GLY A 329 -10.30 11.16 -8.55
CA GLY A 329 -11.62 10.52 -8.37
C GLY A 329 -11.68 9.47 -7.25
N VAL A 330 -10.69 9.49 -6.35
CA VAL A 330 -10.54 8.55 -5.23
C VAL A 330 -11.56 8.73 -4.10
N GLY A 331 -12.35 9.80 -4.14
CA GLY A 331 -13.50 10.01 -3.25
C GLY A 331 -13.08 10.20 -1.79
N ASN A 332 -13.46 9.25 -0.92
CA ASN A 332 -13.21 9.30 0.52
C ASN A 332 -11.97 8.49 0.95
N LEU A 333 -10.96 8.37 0.08
CA LEU A 333 -9.70 7.70 0.40
C LEU A 333 -9.10 8.24 1.70
N SER A 334 -8.85 7.35 2.64
CA SER A 334 -8.27 7.68 3.95
C SER A 334 -6.80 7.29 3.94
N ARG A 335 -5.94 8.24 4.28
CA ARG A 335 -4.51 7.99 4.57
C ARG A 335 -4.24 7.58 6.02
N THR A 336 -5.27 7.55 6.86
CA THR A 336 -5.18 6.98 8.20
C THR A 336 -5.34 5.46 8.15
N TYR A 337 -4.30 4.72 8.55
CA TYR A 337 -4.35 3.27 8.62
C TYR A 337 -4.92 2.76 9.95
N VAL A 338 -5.74 1.71 9.85
CA VAL A 338 -6.22 0.89 10.96
C VAL A 338 -5.25 -0.26 11.23
N ASP A 339 -4.64 -0.80 10.17
CA ASP A 339 -3.56 -1.80 10.26
C ASP A 339 -2.55 -1.57 9.13
N ASN A 340 -1.31 -1.31 9.48
CA ASN A 340 -0.19 -1.28 8.55
C ASN A 340 1.03 -1.88 9.26
N LYS A 341 1.33 -3.14 8.96
CA LYS A 341 2.39 -3.89 9.64
C LYS A 341 3.80 -3.54 9.13
N TYR A 342 3.92 -2.97 7.93
CA TYR A 342 5.21 -2.48 7.39
C TYR A 342 5.68 -1.24 8.12
N ASN A 343 4.72 -0.39 8.44
CA ASN A 343 4.97 0.82 9.17
C ASN A 343 4.09 0.78 10.42
N THR A 344 4.61 0.17 11.49
CA THR A 344 3.95 0.19 12.79
C THR A 344 3.82 1.60 13.39
N SER A 345 4.43 2.60 12.71
CA SER A 345 4.25 4.04 12.89
C SER A 345 3.35 4.70 11.84
N ALA A 346 2.85 3.98 10.82
CA ALA A 346 1.80 4.41 9.88
C ALA A 346 0.43 4.35 10.56
N GLY A 347 0.37 5.03 11.68
CA GLY A 347 -0.79 5.76 12.19
C GLY A 347 -0.30 7.13 12.65
N GLY A 348 0.75 7.65 11.99
CA GLY A 348 1.38 8.90 12.33
C GLY A 348 0.43 10.05 12.04
N ILE A 349 -0.29 10.43 13.08
CA ILE A 349 -1.19 11.59 13.15
C ILE A 349 -0.47 12.88 12.76
N VAL A 350 0.86 12.90 12.84
CA VAL A 350 1.74 13.99 12.41
C VAL A 350 2.79 13.45 11.45
N THR A 351 2.97 14.09 10.30
CA THR A 351 4.15 13.90 9.45
C THR A 351 5.01 15.15 9.51
N VAL A 352 6.26 15.00 9.92
CA VAL A 352 7.26 16.08 9.92
C VAL A 352 8.16 15.97 8.70
N TYR A 353 8.59 17.11 8.17
CA TYR A 353 9.35 17.21 6.93
C TYR A 353 10.60 18.04 7.12
N GLN A 354 11.65 17.64 6.41
CA GLN A 354 12.93 18.34 6.41
C GLN A 354 12.81 19.78 5.91
N ASN A 355 12.15 19.98 4.78
CA ASN A 355 12.10 21.26 4.08
C ASN A 355 10.69 21.87 4.09
N CYS A 356 10.59 23.16 3.78
CA CYS A 356 9.29 23.81 3.58
C CYS A 356 8.55 23.20 2.38
N ASN A 357 7.23 23.42 2.35
CA ASN A 357 6.28 22.88 1.38
C ASN A 357 6.24 21.34 1.33
N TYR A 358 6.51 20.68 2.46
CA TYR A 358 6.41 19.22 2.61
C TYR A 358 7.38 18.44 1.72
N THR A 359 8.62 18.92 1.59
CA THR A 359 9.67 18.31 0.76
C THR A 359 10.87 17.84 1.61
N GLY A 360 11.80 17.10 1.01
CA GLY A 360 12.88 16.40 1.73
C GLY A 360 12.39 15.12 2.41
N TYR A 361 13.08 14.65 3.46
CA TYR A 361 12.58 13.47 4.18
C TYR A 361 11.23 13.75 4.83
N ALA A 362 10.39 12.72 4.91
CA ALA A 362 9.07 12.77 5.52
C ALA A 362 8.94 11.64 6.55
N ILE A 363 8.75 11.97 7.82
CA ILE A 363 8.67 10.98 8.90
C ILE A 363 7.34 11.11 9.63
N ALA A 364 6.59 10.02 9.66
CA ALA A 364 5.33 9.92 10.37
C ALA A 364 5.56 9.56 11.85
N LEU A 365 5.00 10.37 12.75
CA LEU A 365 5.10 10.18 14.20
C LEU A 365 3.69 9.99 14.80
N PRO A 366 3.45 8.91 15.56
CA PRO A 366 2.18 8.74 16.29
C PRO A 366 2.06 9.70 17.49
N VAL A 367 0.93 9.63 18.20
CA VAL A 367 0.78 10.31 19.50
C VAL A 367 1.84 9.79 20.47
N GLY A 368 2.54 10.72 21.11
CA GLY A 368 3.66 10.38 21.96
C GLY A 368 4.51 11.59 22.33
N ASN A 369 5.51 11.33 23.15
CA ASN A 369 6.53 12.30 23.54
C ASN A 369 7.86 11.78 23.03
N TYR A 370 8.58 12.60 22.28
CA TYR A 370 9.83 12.21 21.61
C TYR A 370 10.95 13.14 22.03
N THR A 371 11.94 12.60 22.73
CA THR A 371 13.24 13.25 22.96
C THR A 371 14.06 13.24 21.67
N LEU A 372 15.18 13.97 21.65
CA LEU A 372 16.08 14.02 20.50
C LEU A 372 16.57 12.63 20.09
N ASP A 373 16.98 11.80 21.04
CA ASP A 373 17.46 10.45 20.74
C ASP A 373 16.36 9.58 20.12
N GLN A 374 15.10 9.77 20.53
CA GLN A 374 13.96 9.09 19.93
C GLN A 374 13.62 9.64 18.55
N LEU A 375 13.81 10.94 18.29
CA LEU A 375 13.64 11.49 16.94
C LEU A 375 14.71 10.96 15.98
N LYS A 376 15.97 10.90 16.44
CA LYS A 376 17.09 10.35 15.66
C LYS A 376 16.89 8.89 15.29
N SER A 377 16.29 8.06 16.17
CA SER A 377 16.00 6.66 15.84
C SER A 377 14.93 6.49 14.77
N TYR A 378 14.12 7.53 14.52
CA TYR A 378 13.18 7.62 13.41
C TYR A 378 13.81 8.27 12.16
N GLY A 379 15.10 8.58 12.17
CA GLY A 379 15.80 9.22 11.05
C GLY A 379 15.64 10.74 10.99
N ILE A 380 15.06 11.38 12.01
CA ILE A 380 14.92 12.85 12.08
C ILE A 380 16.22 13.46 12.60
N VAL A 381 16.78 14.39 11.82
CA VAL A 381 18.00 15.13 12.18
C VAL A 381 17.65 16.27 13.13
N ASN A 382 18.56 16.54 14.10
CA ASN A 382 18.37 17.65 15.04
C ASN A 382 18.30 18.98 14.30
N ASP A 383 17.38 19.86 14.70
CA ASP A 383 17.30 21.22 14.15
C ASP A 383 17.13 21.21 12.62
N ASP A 384 16.37 20.25 12.07
CA ASP A 384 16.24 20.06 10.62
C ASP A 384 14.77 19.87 10.18
N LEU A 385 13.82 20.29 11.01
CA LEU A 385 12.39 20.25 10.68
C LEU A 385 11.94 21.62 10.18
N SER A 386 11.30 21.67 9.01
CA SER A 386 10.84 22.91 8.37
C SER A 386 9.35 22.94 8.03
N SER A 387 8.66 21.79 7.95
CA SER A 387 7.20 21.78 7.77
C SER A 387 6.54 20.55 8.40
N VAL A 388 5.22 20.62 8.58
CA VAL A 388 4.46 19.56 9.25
C VAL A 388 3.04 19.44 8.71
N ARG A 389 2.58 18.20 8.54
CA ARG A 389 1.17 17.87 8.30
C ARG A 389 0.58 17.19 9.53
N LEU A 390 -0.65 17.55 9.87
CA LEU A 390 -1.38 17.01 11.02
C LEU A 390 -2.77 16.57 10.60
N GLU A 391 -3.22 15.46 11.17
CA GLU A 391 -4.63 15.05 11.13
C GLU A 391 -5.50 16.00 11.96
N ASN A 392 -6.74 16.20 11.52
CA ASN A 392 -7.71 17.00 12.25
C ASN A 392 -7.95 16.45 13.66
N GLY A 393 -7.98 17.34 14.66
CA GLY A 393 -8.21 16.94 16.05
C GLY A 393 -6.93 16.70 16.86
N TYR A 394 -5.76 16.99 16.30
CA TYR A 394 -4.47 16.79 16.95
C TYR A 394 -3.58 18.03 16.93
N LYS A 395 -2.57 18.02 17.80
CA LYS A 395 -1.53 19.05 17.88
C LYS A 395 -0.15 18.42 18.05
N ILE A 396 0.85 19.10 17.50
CA ILE A 396 2.25 18.91 17.82
C ILE A 396 2.75 20.14 18.56
N THR A 397 3.42 19.92 19.67
CA THR A 397 4.24 20.93 20.34
C THR A 397 5.69 20.62 20.06
N MET A 398 6.38 21.49 19.35
CA MET A 398 7.81 21.37 19.08
C MET A 398 8.58 22.24 20.06
N TYR A 399 9.69 21.72 20.58
CA TYR A 399 10.52 22.36 21.59
C TYR A 399 11.92 22.57 21.05
N GLN A 400 12.50 23.74 21.36
CA GLN A 400 13.80 24.16 20.86
C GLN A 400 14.94 23.28 21.41
N ASN A 401 14.79 22.81 22.65
CA ASN A 401 15.81 21.97 23.30
C ASN A 401 15.26 20.55 23.49
N ASP A 402 16.19 19.62 23.70
CA ASP A 402 15.84 18.25 24.07
C ASP A 402 15.10 18.19 25.43
N ASN A 403 14.41 17.08 25.69
CA ASN A 403 13.62 16.81 26.89
C ASN A 403 12.55 17.88 27.15
N PHE A 404 11.95 18.41 26.07
CA PHE A 404 10.82 19.34 26.07
C PHE A 404 11.12 20.69 26.74
N GLY A 405 12.36 21.16 26.60
CA GLY A 405 12.82 22.44 27.14
C GLY A 405 12.95 23.56 26.09
N GLY A 406 13.23 24.77 26.54
CA GLY A 406 13.47 25.93 25.66
C GLY A 406 12.19 26.56 25.12
N GLU A 407 12.33 27.36 24.05
CA GLU A 407 11.18 27.93 23.33
C GLU A 407 10.33 26.80 22.74
N SER A 408 9.02 27.02 22.59
CA SER A 408 8.13 26.02 21.98
C SER A 408 7.11 26.66 21.06
N VAL A 409 6.69 25.90 20.04
CA VAL A 409 5.58 26.25 19.14
C VAL A 409 4.54 25.13 19.17
N VAL A 410 3.27 25.51 19.25
CA VAL A 410 2.13 24.59 19.13
C VAL A 410 1.54 24.75 17.74
N ILE A 411 1.38 23.63 17.05
CA ILE A 411 0.84 23.58 15.70
C ILE A 411 -0.37 22.64 15.73
N THR A 412 -1.52 23.15 15.32
CA THR A 412 -2.83 22.49 15.42
C THR A 412 -3.45 22.15 14.05
N GLY A 413 -2.66 22.30 12.98
CA GLY A 413 -3.06 22.03 11.61
C GLY A 413 -1.86 22.12 10.68
N ASN A 414 -2.04 21.75 9.41
CA ASN A 414 -0.97 21.74 8.41
C ASN A 414 -0.23 23.07 8.37
N ASN A 415 1.10 23.02 8.44
CA ASN A 415 1.96 24.19 8.36
C ASN A 415 3.07 23.93 7.33
N GLY A 416 2.97 24.62 6.19
CA GLY A 416 3.89 24.45 5.07
C GLY A 416 5.28 25.06 5.29
N CYS A 417 5.47 25.88 6.33
CA CYS A 417 6.80 26.39 6.69
C CYS A 417 6.79 26.92 8.12
N LEU A 418 7.65 26.39 8.99
CA LEU A 418 7.65 26.68 10.43
C LEU A 418 8.07 28.12 10.79
N GLY A 419 8.47 28.93 9.80
CA GLY A 419 8.76 30.34 9.96
C GLY A 419 9.88 30.56 10.97
N ASN A 420 9.61 31.29 12.05
CA ASN A 420 10.62 31.56 13.09
C ASN A 420 11.07 30.31 13.86
N PHE A 421 10.35 29.18 13.72
CA PHE A 421 10.68 27.90 14.34
C PHE A 421 11.33 26.90 13.36
N ASN A 422 11.68 27.34 12.14
CA ASN A 422 12.41 26.51 11.19
C ASN A 422 13.73 26.04 11.80
N ASP A 423 14.08 24.76 11.62
CA ASP A 423 15.39 24.21 11.97
C ASP A 423 15.75 24.44 13.45
N LYS A 424 14.76 24.27 14.34
CA LYS A 424 14.94 24.46 15.78
C LYS A 424 14.43 23.32 16.64
N ALA A 425 13.66 22.38 16.08
CA ALA A 425 13.03 21.34 16.88
C ALA A 425 14.06 20.29 17.32
N SER A 426 14.25 20.17 18.63
CA SER A 426 15.08 19.14 19.27
C SER A 426 14.25 18.09 20.03
N SER A 427 12.99 18.38 20.38
CA SER A 427 12.05 17.40 20.93
C SER A 427 10.59 17.77 20.62
N VAL A 428 9.68 16.79 20.58
CA VAL A 428 8.27 17.05 20.22
C VAL A 428 7.28 16.27 21.08
N LYS A 429 6.10 16.84 21.29
CA LYS A 429 4.95 16.16 21.91
C LYS A 429 3.76 16.18 20.97
N ILE A 430 3.15 15.03 20.75
CA ILE A 430 1.98 14.86 19.88
C ILE A 430 0.82 14.36 20.73
N SER A 431 -0.32 15.05 20.65
CA SER A 431 -1.52 14.73 21.44
C SER A 431 -2.80 15.17 20.73
N VAL A 432 -3.95 14.69 21.21
CA VAL A 432 -5.27 15.20 20.81
C VAL A 432 -5.43 16.67 21.23
N LEU A 433 -6.21 17.44 20.47
CA LEU A 433 -6.47 18.86 20.73
C LEU A 433 -7.11 19.10 22.09
#